data_AF-A0A923E7J6-F1
#
_entry.id   AF-A0A923E7J6-F1
#
_cell.length_a   1.000
_cell.length_b   1.000
_cell.length_c   1.000
_cell.angle_alpha   90.00
_cell.angle_beta   90.00
_cell.angle_gamma   90.00
#
_symmetry.space_group_name_H-M   'P 1'
#
loop_
_entity.id
_entity.type
_entity.pdbx_description
1 polymer ?
#
loop_
_entity_poly.entity_id
_entity_poly.type
_entity_poly.pdbx_seq_one_letter_code
_entity_poly.pdbx_strand_id
1 'polypeptide(L)'
;MSMNTPPQAPRAPQGSQAKSRMVAAILTFFLGQIGVGDFYLGYIPQAITKIGLTVVAYGSAWWSSALAVKALETGSGSWAIGALIALSVIAFIALGILILIAFIQILTRKGRYATDAQGVPLV
;
A
#
# COMPACT_ATOMS: atom_id res chain seq x y z
N MET A 1 37.54 39.66 11.61
CA MET A 1 37.41 38.24 11.20
C MET A 1 35.95 37.83 11.33
N SER A 2 35.17 37.88 10.25
CA SER A 2 33.78 37.40 10.28
C SER A 2 33.78 35.88 10.18
N MET A 3 33.33 35.24 11.23
CA MET A 3 33.19 33.79 11.30
C MET A 3 32.07 33.35 10.35
N ASN A 4 32.44 32.85 9.17
CA ASN A 4 31.54 32.09 8.32
C ASN A 4 31.22 30.79 9.07
N THR A 5 30.03 30.70 9.66
CA THR A 5 29.55 29.42 10.18
C THR A 5 29.24 28.52 8.98
N PRO A 6 29.67 27.24 8.98
CA PRO A 6 29.29 26.32 7.93
C PRO A 6 27.75 26.22 7.88
N PRO A 7 27.15 26.15 6.68
CA PRO A 7 25.70 26.03 6.54
C PRO A 7 25.21 24.85 7.36
N GLN A 8 24.37 25.12 8.37
CA GLN A 8 23.77 24.07 9.17
C GLN A 8 22.93 23.21 8.23
N ALA A 9 23.32 21.95 8.06
CA ALA A 9 22.47 20.95 7.45
C ALA A 9 21.11 20.98 8.17
N PRO A 10 19.97 20.97 7.45
CA PRO A 10 18.65 21.00 8.08
C PRO A 10 18.57 19.96 9.20
N ARG A 11 18.49 20.44 10.45
CA ARG A 11 18.27 19.56 11.60
C ARG A 11 16.91 18.90 11.39
N ALA A 12 16.91 17.59 11.18
CA ALA A 12 15.70 16.80 11.27
C ALA A 12 15.00 17.12 12.61
N PRO A 13 13.68 17.36 12.62
CA PRO A 13 12.97 17.75 13.83
C PRO A 13 13.23 16.73 14.94
N GLN A 14 13.81 17.22 16.04
CA GLN A 14 14.11 16.45 17.25
C GLN A 14 12.81 15.88 17.82
N GLY A 15 12.56 14.62 17.50
CA GLY A 15 11.31 13.91 17.78
C GLY A 15 10.99 12.83 16.74
N SER A 16 11.54 12.93 15.53
CA SER A 16 11.46 11.86 14.53
C SER A 16 12.49 10.77 14.84
N GLN A 17 12.08 9.77 15.62
CA GLN A 17 12.84 8.54 15.79
C GLN A 17 12.99 7.86 14.42
N ALA A 18 14.23 7.50 14.05
CA ALA A 18 14.46 6.80 12.79
C ALA A 18 13.72 5.46 12.79
N LYS A 19 12.78 5.29 11.85
CA LYS A 19 11.92 4.10 11.78
C LYS A 19 12.68 2.93 11.15
N SER A 20 12.42 1.71 11.64
CA SER A 20 13.13 0.51 11.20
C SER A 20 12.61 0.01 9.85
N ARG A 21 13.52 -0.23 8.92
CA ARG A 21 13.17 -0.79 7.60
C ARG A 21 12.67 -2.21 7.66
N MET A 22 13.29 -3.05 8.48
CA MET A 22 12.89 -4.45 8.59
C MET A 22 11.46 -4.53 9.08
N VAL A 23 11.10 -3.72 10.06
CA VAL A 23 9.71 -3.64 10.56
C VAL A 23 8.78 -3.18 9.44
N ALA A 24 9.12 -2.11 8.71
CA ALA A 24 8.30 -1.62 7.60
C ALA A 24 8.14 -2.65 6.48
N ALA A 25 9.20 -3.38 6.12
CA ALA A 25 9.20 -4.41 5.08
C ALA A 25 8.36 -5.62 5.49
N ILE A 26 8.55 -6.14 6.71
CA ILE A 26 7.77 -7.24 7.26
C ILE A 26 6.29 -6.85 7.36
N LEU A 27 6.00 -5.65 7.85
CA LEU A 27 4.64 -5.15 7.97
C LEU A 27 3.97 -4.97 6.60
N THR A 28 4.72 -4.52 5.60
CA THR A 28 4.24 -4.45 4.21
C THR A 28 4.05 -5.84 3.61
N PHE A 29 4.89 -6.82 3.94
CA PHE A 29 4.75 -8.17 3.41
C PHE A 29 3.53 -8.89 3.99
N PHE A 30 3.35 -8.86 5.32
CA PHE A 30 2.27 -9.58 5.98
C PHE A 30 0.94 -8.80 6.02
N LEU A 31 0.98 -7.47 6.21
CA LEU A 31 -0.20 -6.61 6.32
C LEU A 31 -0.28 -5.59 5.17
N GLY A 32 0.39 -5.86 4.05
CA GLY A 32 0.41 -4.98 2.89
C GLY A 32 -0.95 -4.77 2.23
N GLN A 33 -1.83 -5.78 2.28
CA GLN A 33 -3.19 -5.66 1.75
C GLN A 33 -3.97 -4.56 2.48
N ILE A 34 -3.67 -4.31 3.76
CA ILE A 34 -4.35 -3.27 4.55
C ILE A 34 -3.54 -1.97 4.61
N GLY A 35 -2.33 -1.93 4.01
CA GLY A 35 -1.49 -0.74 3.94
C GLY A 35 -0.77 -0.37 5.25
N VAL A 36 -0.66 -1.29 6.22
CA VAL A 36 -0.13 -0.98 7.56
C VAL A 36 1.35 -0.57 7.50
N GLY A 37 2.11 -1.09 6.54
CA GLY A 37 3.49 -0.67 6.27
C GLY A 37 3.61 0.80 5.88
N ASP A 38 2.67 1.32 5.09
CA ASP A 38 2.66 2.73 4.69
C ASP A 38 2.24 3.63 5.86
N PHE A 39 1.31 3.19 6.72
CA PHE A 39 1.01 3.89 7.97
C PHE A 39 2.22 3.94 8.91
N TYR A 40 2.98 2.85 8.99
CA TYR A 40 4.21 2.81 9.78
C TYR A 40 5.24 3.82 9.28
N LEU A 41 5.36 4.02 7.97
CA LEU A 41 6.23 5.02 7.33
C LEU A 41 5.58 6.41 7.18
N GLY A 42 4.42 6.63 7.81
CA GLY A 42 3.72 7.92 7.77
C GLY A 42 3.12 8.31 6.40
N TYR A 43 3.13 7.40 5.41
CA TYR A 43 2.58 7.62 4.08
C TYR A 43 1.05 7.39 4.03
N ILE A 44 0.31 8.18 4.81
CA ILE A 44 -1.16 8.07 4.94
C ILE A 44 -1.90 8.08 3.59
N PRO A 45 -1.58 8.95 2.60
CA PRO A 45 -2.31 8.96 1.31
C PRO A 45 -2.16 7.65 0.52
N GLN A 46 -0.97 7.03 0.60
CA GLN A 46 -0.72 5.74 -0.06
C GLN A 46 -1.43 4.61 0.69
N ALA A 47 -1.44 4.68 2.02
CA ALA A 47 -2.13 3.72 2.87
C ALA A 47 -3.66 3.72 2.61
N ILE A 48 -4.28 4.91 2.53
CA ILE A 48 -5.70 5.07 2.20
C ILE A 48 -6.00 4.54 0.80
N THR A 49 -5.12 4.76 -0.18
CA THR A 49 -5.30 4.24 -1.55
C THR A 49 -5.33 2.71 -1.55
N LYS A 50 -4.43 2.07 -0.81
CA LYS A 50 -4.40 0.60 -0.67
C LYS A 50 -5.64 0.07 0.06
N ILE A 51 -6.09 0.73 1.13
CA ILE A 51 -7.35 0.38 1.80
C ILE A 51 -8.53 0.49 0.83
N GLY A 52 -8.66 1.61 0.10
CA GLY A 52 -9.74 1.80 -0.86
C GLY A 52 -9.76 0.71 -1.94
N LEU A 53 -8.61 0.37 -2.50
CA LEU A 53 -8.49 -0.71 -3.49
C LEU A 53 -8.88 -2.07 -2.91
N THR A 54 -8.52 -2.33 -1.65
CA THR A 54 -8.81 -3.58 -0.95
C THR A 54 -10.29 -3.70 -0.62
N VAL A 55 -10.91 -2.63 -0.12
CA VAL A 55 -12.36 -2.57 0.13
C VAL A 55 -13.13 -2.79 -1.18
N VAL A 56 -12.70 -2.19 -2.29
CA VAL A 56 -13.32 -2.41 -3.61
C VAL A 56 -13.13 -3.85 -4.10
N ALA A 57 -11.96 -4.44 -3.93
CA ALA A 57 -11.71 -5.84 -4.31
C ALA A 57 -12.58 -6.82 -3.51
N TYR A 58 -12.63 -6.69 -2.18
CA TYR A 58 -13.47 -7.54 -1.34
C TYR A 58 -14.96 -7.26 -1.52
N GLY A 59 -15.36 -6.00 -1.69
CA GLY A 59 -16.75 -5.61 -1.94
C GLY A 59 -17.27 -6.13 -3.27
N SER A 60 -16.47 -6.05 -4.34
CA SER A 60 -16.81 -6.63 -5.64
C SER A 60 -16.88 -8.15 -5.60
N ALA A 61 -15.97 -8.82 -4.88
CA ALA A 61 -16.01 -10.27 -4.68
C ALA A 61 -17.25 -10.73 -3.88
N TRP A 62 -17.60 -9.99 -2.81
CA TRP A 62 -18.81 -10.24 -2.02
C TRP A 62 -20.09 -10.08 -2.85
N TRP A 63 -20.20 -8.97 -3.60
CA TRP A 63 -21.39 -8.67 -4.39
C TRP A 63 -21.54 -9.60 -5.59
N SER A 64 -20.44 -9.93 -6.27
CA SER A 64 -20.45 -10.86 -7.42
C SER A 64 -20.84 -12.27 -7.03
N SER A 65 -20.50 -12.72 -5.81
CA SER A 65 -20.90 -14.05 -5.30
C SER A 65 -22.43 -14.16 -5.17
N ALA A 66 -23.10 -13.10 -4.68
CA ALA A 66 -24.56 -13.07 -4.61
C ALA A 66 -25.20 -13.09 -6.01
N LEU A 67 -24.61 -12.38 -6.97
CA LEU A 67 -25.08 -12.36 -8.36
C LEU A 67 -24.85 -13.70 -9.08
N ALA A 68 -23.73 -14.37 -8.81
CA ALA A 68 -23.41 -15.68 -9.38
C ALA A 68 -24.42 -16.75 -8.93
N VAL A 69 -24.81 -16.76 -7.66
CA VAL A 69 -25.86 -17.65 -7.14
C VAL A 69 -27.19 -17.37 -7.84
N LYS A 70 -27.58 -16.10 -7.98
CA LYS A 70 -28.82 -15.71 -8.67
C LYS A 70 -28.85 -16.14 -10.13
N ALA A 71 -27.71 -16.11 -10.81
CA ALA A 71 -27.64 -16.51 -12.20
C ALA A 71 -27.64 -18.03 -12.41
N LEU A 72 -27.08 -18.79 -11.45
CA LEU A 72 -27.22 -20.23 -11.42
C LEU A 72 -28.69 -20.64 -11.25
N GLU A 73 -29.45 -19.93 -10.42
CA GLU A 73 -30.89 -20.13 -10.24
C GLU A 73 -31.70 -19.75 -11.50
N THR A 74 -31.26 -18.75 -12.26
CA THR A 74 -32.02 -18.22 -13.41
C THR A 74 -31.69 -18.96 -14.72
N GLY A 75 -30.69 -19.86 -14.72
CA GLY A 75 -30.24 -20.55 -15.93
C GLY A 75 -29.67 -19.63 -17.02
N SER A 76 -29.38 -18.36 -16.68
CA SER A 76 -28.86 -17.39 -17.64
C SER A 76 -27.33 -17.34 -17.56
N GLY A 77 -26.68 -17.63 -18.69
CA GLY A 77 -25.24 -17.41 -18.87
C GLY A 77 -24.93 -15.92 -18.94
N SER A 78 -25.07 -15.22 -17.81
CA SER A 78 -24.86 -13.77 -17.75
C SER A 78 -23.37 -13.44 -17.80
N TRP A 79 -22.92 -12.96 -18.96
CA TRP A 79 -21.58 -12.42 -19.20
C TRP A 79 -21.14 -11.39 -18.16
N ALA A 80 -22.10 -10.69 -17.53
CA ALA A 80 -21.87 -9.76 -16.44
C ALA A 80 -21.15 -10.41 -15.23
N ILE A 81 -21.42 -11.68 -14.93
CA ILE A 81 -20.79 -12.38 -13.80
C ILE A 81 -19.33 -12.67 -14.09
N GLY A 82 -19.05 -13.15 -15.31
CA GLY A 82 -17.68 -13.37 -15.78
C GLY A 82 -16.87 -12.08 -15.76
N ALA A 83 -17.47 -10.96 -16.21
CA ALA A 83 -16.83 -9.64 -16.17
C ALA A 83 -16.52 -9.19 -14.73
N LEU A 84 -17.45 -9.39 -13.78
CA LEU A 84 -17.24 -9.02 -12.37
C LEU A 84 -16.17 -9.88 -11.71
N ILE A 85 -16.17 -11.20 -11.93
CA ILE A 85 -15.14 -12.11 -11.41
C ILE A 85 -13.77 -11.73 -11.99
N ALA A 86 -13.69 -11.49 -13.30
CA ALA A 86 -12.45 -11.07 -13.94
C ALA A 86 -11.94 -9.73 -13.36
N LEU A 87 -12.84 -8.76 -13.13
CA LEU A 87 -12.50 -7.49 -12.50
C LEU A 87 -11.95 -7.68 -11.08
N SER A 88 -12.58 -8.54 -10.28
CA SER A 88 -12.10 -8.86 -8.93
C SER A 88 -10.72 -9.52 -8.99
N VAL A 89 -10.49 -10.49 -9.88
CA VAL A 89 -9.19 -11.14 -10.05
C VAL A 89 -8.10 -10.13 -10.44
N ILE A 90 -8.39 -9.22 -11.37
CA ILE A 90 -7.46 -8.14 -11.75
C ILE A 90 -7.13 -7.25 -10.54
N ALA A 91 -8.13 -6.91 -9.72
CA ALA A 91 -7.92 -6.12 -8.51
C ALA A 91 -7.03 -6.86 -7.48
N PHE A 92 -7.20 -8.18 -7.29
CA PHE A 92 -6.33 -8.99 -6.42
C PHE A 92 -4.89 -9.07 -6.95
N ILE A 93 -4.70 -9.19 -8.27
CA ILE A 93 -3.38 -9.15 -8.90
C ILE A 93 -2.72 -7.78 -8.70
N ALA A 94 -3.46 -6.70 -8.92
CA ALA A 94 -2.97 -5.34 -8.69
C ALA A 94 -2.56 -5.12 -7.22
N LEU A 95 -3.35 -5.60 -6.26
CA LEU A 95 -3.01 -5.56 -4.83
C LEU A 95 -1.71 -6.31 -4.53
N GLY A 96 -1.55 -7.54 -5.06
CA GLY A 96 -0.32 -8.31 -4.90
C GLY A 96 0.91 -7.59 -5.48
N ILE A 97 0.77 -7.00 -6.66
CA ILE A 97 1.83 -6.21 -7.31
C ILE A 97 2.18 -4.98 -6.47
N LEU A 98 1.20 -4.23 -5.97
CA LEU A 98 1.44 -3.02 -5.16
C LEU A 98 2.18 -3.34 -3.85
N ILE A 99 1.86 -4.46 -3.22
CA ILE A 99 2.53 -4.93 -2.00
C ILE A 99 3.98 -5.30 -2.31
N LEU A 100 4.21 -6.02 -3.41
CA LEU A 100 5.55 -6.41 -3.82
C LEU A 100 6.42 -5.20 -4.19
N ILE A 101 5.86 -4.23 -4.92
CA ILE A 101 6.57 -2.98 -5.24
C ILE A 101 6.95 -2.24 -3.96
N ALA A 102 5.99 -2.04 -3.05
CA ALA A 102 6.26 -1.34 -1.79
C ALA A 102 7.31 -2.07 -0.95
N PHE A 103 7.23 -3.40 -0.85
CA PHE A 103 8.23 -4.22 -0.15
C PHE A 103 9.65 -4.03 -0.74
N ILE A 104 9.79 -4.13 -2.06
CA ILE A 104 11.09 -3.95 -2.74
C ILE A 104 11.61 -2.53 -2.53
N GLN A 105 10.77 -1.50 -2.64
CA GLN A 105 11.18 -0.11 -2.46
C GLN A 105 11.66 0.19 -1.04
N ILE A 106 11.04 -0.43 -0.03
CA ILE A 106 11.47 -0.33 1.37
C ILE A 106 12.85 -0.98 1.56
N LEU A 107 13.07 -2.17 0.98
CA LEU A 107 14.36 -2.87 1.05
C LEU A 107 15.48 -2.11 0.32
N THR A 108 15.19 -1.60 -0.88
CA THR A 108 16.19 -0.91 -1.73
C THR A 108 16.41 0.55 -1.38
N ARG A 109 15.68 1.11 -0.40
CA ARG A 109 15.67 2.57 -0.12
C ARG A 109 15.45 3.40 -1.39
N LYS A 110 14.71 2.88 -2.37
CA LYS A 110 14.61 3.50 -3.69
C LYS A 110 13.23 4.11 -3.90
N GLY A 111 13.21 5.32 -4.42
CA GLY A 111 11.97 6.07 -4.64
C GLY A 111 11.43 6.67 -3.34
N ARG A 112 10.11 6.64 -3.18
CA ARG A 112 9.40 7.35 -2.10
C ARG A 112 9.69 6.80 -0.71
N TYR A 113 10.21 5.57 -0.58
CA TYR A 113 10.47 4.91 0.72
C TYR A 113 11.94 4.99 1.17
N ALA A 114 12.74 5.89 0.57
CA ALA A 114 14.12 6.14 1.03
C ALA A 114 14.16 6.81 2.42
N THR A 115 13.17 7.66 2.66
CA THR A 115 12.95 8.48 3.85
C THR A 115 11.58 8.17 4.44
N ASP A 116 11.38 8.46 5.71
CA ASP A 116 10.06 8.51 6.36
C ASP A 116 9.30 9.77 5.92
N ALA A 117 8.00 9.87 6.25
CA ALA A 117 7.20 11.08 6.01
C ALA A 117 7.79 12.36 6.64
N GLN A 118 8.65 12.21 7.65
CA GLN A 118 9.38 13.29 8.32
C GLN A 118 10.72 13.64 7.65
N GLY A 119 11.05 13.04 6.50
CA GLY A 119 12.32 13.25 5.80
C GLY A 119 13.52 12.59 6.47
N VAL A 120 13.31 11.79 7.52
CA VAL A 120 14.38 11.05 8.21
C VAL A 120 14.67 9.76 7.45
N PRO A 121 15.95 9.48 7.09
CA PRO A 121 16.28 8.22 6.45
C PRO A 121 15.97 7.08 7.41
N LEU A 122 15.33 6.04 6.89
CA LEU A 122 15.04 4.85 7.71
C LEU A 122 16.36 4.28 8.25
N VAL A 123 16.33 3.51 9.34
CA VAL A 123 17.51 2.80 9.87
C VAL A 123 17.42 1.32 9.58
#